data_AF-A0A8T8K3X0-F1
#
_entry.id   AF-A0A8T8K3X0-F1
#
_cell.length_a   1.000
_cell.length_b   1.000
_cell.length_c   1.000
_cell.angle_alpha   90.00
_cell.angle_beta   90.00
_cell.angle_gamma   90.00
#
_symmetry.space_group_name_H-M   'P 1'
#
loop_
_entity.id
_entity.type
_entity.pdbx_description
1 polymer ?
#
loop_
_entity_poly.entity_id
_entity_poly.type
_entity_poly.pdbx_seq_one_letter_code
_entity_poly.pdbx_strand_id
1 'polypeptide(L)'
;MSEGIRNLLATIALAIFAATLIDVIIGFKNSIFPGISYIYNYVGTNIAPNMVTNVIFDWRAYDTLGEALILVTAVVITLLVFGRGKVEMGGK
;
A
#
# COMPACT_ATOMS: atom_id res chain seq x y z
N MET A 1 -1.79 36.10 -4.00
CA MET A 1 -3.19 35.64 -4.15
C MET A 1 -3.89 35.85 -2.83
N SER A 2 -5.12 36.37 -2.82
CA SER A 2 -5.90 36.44 -1.59
C SER A 2 -6.23 35.03 -1.09
N GLU A 3 -6.21 34.82 0.23
CA GLU A 3 -6.55 33.57 0.90
C GLU A 3 -7.85 32.94 0.36
N GLY A 4 -8.84 33.77 0.05
CA GLY A 4 -10.13 33.33 -0.50
C GLY A 4 -10.04 32.71 -1.91
N ILE A 5 -9.22 33.27 -2.80
CA ILE A 5 -9.02 32.70 -4.15
C ILE A 5 -8.26 31.36 -4.05
N ARG A 6 -7.27 31.28 -3.15
CA ARG A 6 -6.52 30.02 -2.91
C ARG A 6 -7.44 28.91 -2.41
N ASN A 7 -8.31 29.21 -1.44
CA ASN A 7 -9.22 28.23 -0.87
C ASN A 7 -10.31 27.81 -1.87
N LEU A 8 -10.82 28.75 -2.67
CA LEU A 8 -11.79 28.45 -3.72
C LEU A 8 -11.20 27.48 -4.76
N LEU A 9 -9.98 27.75 -5.23
CA LEU A 9 -9.29 26.88 -6.18
C LEU A 9 -9.02 25.48 -5.59
N ALA A 10 -8.61 25.39 -4.32
CA ALA A 10 -8.40 24.12 -3.64
C ALA A 10 -9.69 23.30 -3.53
N THR A 11 -10.81 23.94 -3.19
CA THR A 11 -12.12 23.28 -3.10
C THR A 11 -12.58 22.76 -4.46
N ILE A 12 -12.41 23.56 -5.52
CA ILE A 12 -12.76 23.13 -6.88
C ILE A 12 -11.89 21.95 -7.32
N ALA A 13 -10.57 22.01 -7.06
CA ALA A 13 -9.66 20.92 -7.39
C ALA A 13 -10.03 19.62 -6.64
N LEU A 14 -10.35 19.72 -5.35
CA LEU A 14 -10.79 18.58 -4.54
C LEU A 14 -12.11 18.00 -5.05
N ALA A 15 -13.07 18.85 -5.40
CA ALA A 15 -14.37 18.42 -5.92
C ALA A 15 -14.23 17.68 -7.26
N ILE A 16 -13.37 18.18 -8.16
CA ILE A 16 -13.08 17.53 -9.44
C ILE A 16 -12.40 16.18 -9.19
N PHE A 17 -11.38 16.12 -8.34
CA PHE A 17 -10.70 14.87 -7.99
C PHE A 17 -11.64 13.84 -7.38
N ALA A 18 -12.54 14.27 -6.48
CA ALA A 18 -13.53 13.38 -5.88
C ALA A 18 -14.51 12.85 -6.93
N ALA A 19 -15.00 13.71 -7.84
CA ALA A 19 -15.91 13.32 -8.90
C ALA A 19 -15.27 12.29 -9.86
N THR A 20 -14.02 12.51 -10.28
CA THR A 20 -13.30 11.57 -11.15
C THR A 20 -13.00 10.25 -10.45
N LEU A 21 -12.68 10.28 -9.16
CA LEU A 21 -12.44 9.07 -8.37
C LEU A 21 -13.72 8.23 -8.27
N ILE A 22 -14.88 8.86 -8.03
CA ILE A 22 -16.17 8.17 -7.98
C ILE A 22 -16.51 7.54 -9.34
N ASP A 23 -16.31 8.27 -10.43
CA ASP A 23 -16.55 7.79 -11.79
C ASP A 23 -15.71 6.53 -12.11
N VAL A 24 -14.41 6.56 -11.78
CA VAL A 24 -13.51 5.41 -11.94
C VAL A 24 -13.96 4.21 -11.11
N ILE A 25 -14.38 4.41 -9.86
CA ILE A 25 -14.86 3.31 -8.99
C ILE A 25 -16.11 2.64 -9.61
N ILE A 26 -17.06 3.43 -10.13
CA ILE A 26 -18.27 2.90 -10.75
C ILE A 26 -17.94 2.14 -12.05
N GLY A 27 -17.01 2.67 -12.85
CA GLY A 27 -16.55 2.04 -14.09
C GLY A 27 -15.63 0.82 -13.90
N PHE A 28 -15.10 0.62 -12.69
CA PHE A 28 -14.00 -0.32 -12.41
C PHE A 28 -14.33 -1.77 -12.77
N LYS A 29 -15.59 -2.18 -12.60
CA LYS A 29 -16.05 -3.56 -12.84
C LYS A 29 -15.70 -4.09 -14.23
N ASN A 30 -15.75 -3.22 -15.25
CA ASN A 30 -15.55 -3.61 -16.64
C ASN A 30 -14.07 -3.73 -17.04
N SER A 31 -13.15 -3.31 -16.15
CA SER A 31 -11.70 -3.28 -16.42
C SER A 31 -10.92 -4.32 -15.60
N ILE A 32 -11.62 -5.22 -14.88
CA ILE A 32 -10.96 -6.23 -14.06
C ILE A 32 -10.43 -7.35 -14.96
N PHE A 33 -9.16 -7.25 -15.33
CA PHE A 33 -8.40 -8.37 -15.86
C PHE A 33 -7.79 -9.15 -14.69
N PRO A 34 -8.09 -10.44 -14.50
CA PRO A 34 -7.48 -11.21 -13.44
C PRO A 34 -5.98 -11.35 -13.71
N GLY A 35 -5.16 -10.70 -12.87
CA GLY A 35 -3.69 -10.78 -12.90
C GLY A 35 -3.12 -12.08 -12.33
N ILE A 36 -3.95 -13.11 -12.17
CA ILE A 36 -3.61 -14.42 -11.60
C ILE A 36 -4.12 -15.49 -12.56
N SER A 37 -3.32 -16.53 -12.78
CA SER A 37 -3.72 -17.66 -13.62
C SER A 37 -4.99 -18.32 -13.08
N TYR A 38 -5.97 -18.55 -13.97
CA TYR A 38 -7.19 -19.27 -13.63
C TYR A 38 -6.91 -20.69 -13.14
N ILE A 39 -5.87 -21.33 -13.69
CA ILE A 39 -5.44 -22.67 -13.27
C ILE A 39 -4.94 -22.61 -11.83
N TYR A 40 -4.14 -21.59 -11.50
CA TYR A 40 -3.63 -21.40 -10.14
C TYR A 40 -4.75 -21.14 -9.13
N ASN A 41 -5.76 -20.34 -9.47
CA ASN A 41 -6.95 -20.15 -8.63
C ASN A 41 -7.78 -21.43 -8.46
N TYR A 42 -7.78 -22.32 -9.44
CA TYR A 42 -8.49 -23.59 -9.36
C TYR A 42 -7.76 -24.62 -8.49
N VAL A 43 -6.43 -24.71 -8.61
CA VAL A 43 -5.63 -25.72 -7.90
C VAL A 43 -5.01 -25.23 -6.60
N GLY A 44 -4.94 -23.92 -6.37
CA GLY A 44 -4.21 -23.33 -5.25
C GLY A 44 -4.72 -23.77 -3.87
N THR A 45 -6.04 -23.97 -3.74
CA THR A 45 -6.63 -24.49 -2.48
C THR A 45 -6.21 -25.93 -2.15
N ASN A 46 -5.69 -26.68 -3.13
CA ASN A 46 -5.14 -28.03 -2.89
C ASN A 46 -3.70 -27.98 -2.35
N ILE A 47 -2.98 -26.86 -2.54
CA ILE A 47 -1.64 -26.64 -1.97
C ILE A 47 -1.78 -26.22 -0.51
N ALA A 48 -2.62 -25.20 -0.27
CA ALA A 48 -2.93 -24.70 1.06
C ALA A 48 -4.40 -24.25 1.11
N PRO A 49 -5.09 -24.39 2.25
CA PRO A 49 -6.53 -24.12 2.33
C PRO A 49 -6.92 -22.65 2.09
N ASN A 50 -5.97 -21.71 2.21
CA ASN A 50 -6.23 -20.28 2.05
C ASN A 50 -5.65 -19.75 0.73
N MET A 51 -6.53 -19.45 -0.22
CA MET A 51 -6.16 -18.90 -1.53
C MET A 51 -5.43 -17.55 -1.43
N VAL A 52 -5.82 -16.68 -0.49
CA VAL A 52 -5.18 -15.36 -0.33
C VAL A 52 -3.74 -15.53 0.12
N THR A 53 -3.49 -16.43 1.08
CA THR A 53 -2.13 -16.73 1.54
C THR A 53 -1.30 -17.34 0.42
N ASN A 54 -1.88 -18.24 -0.38
CA ASN A 54 -1.21 -18.83 -1.54
C ASN A 54 -0.81 -17.74 -2.55
N VAL A 55 -1.73 -16.83 -2.90
CA VAL A 55 -1.44 -15.75 -3.83
C VAL A 55 -0.37 -14.80 -3.29
N ILE A 56 -0.43 -14.41 -2.01
CA ILE A 56 0.49 -13.42 -1.45
C ILE A 56 1.88 -14.00 -1.17
N PHE A 57 1.99 -15.27 -0.76
CA PHE A 57 3.27 -15.90 -0.41
C PHE A 57 3.91 -16.75 -1.51
N ASP A 58 3.17 -17.13 -2.55
CA ASP A 58 3.69 -17.92 -3.68
C ASP A 58 3.60 -17.12 -5.00
N TRP A 59 2.39 -16.80 -5.49
CA TRP A 59 2.24 -16.07 -6.77
C TRP A 59 2.82 -14.65 -6.78
N ARG A 60 2.63 -13.89 -5.68
CA ARG A 60 3.07 -12.50 -5.48
C ARG A 60 4.07 -12.38 -4.32
N ALA A 61 4.88 -13.41 -4.13
CA ALA A 61 5.85 -13.48 -3.04
C ALA A 61 6.79 -12.26 -2.97
N TYR A 62 7.14 -11.67 -4.12
CA TYR A 62 8.00 -10.49 -4.20
C TYR A 62 7.37 -9.23 -3.57
N ASP A 63 6.05 -9.06 -3.68
CA ASP A 63 5.37 -7.91 -3.07
C ASP A 63 5.45 -8.02 -1.54
N THR A 64 5.20 -9.21 -1.00
CA THR A 64 5.30 -9.53 0.43
C THR A 64 6.73 -9.44 0.96
N LEU A 65 7.73 -9.86 0.18
CA LEU A 65 9.14 -9.67 0.50
C LEU A 65 9.47 -8.18 0.60
N GLY A 66 8.94 -7.37 -0.33
CA GLY A 66 9.06 -5.92 -0.31
C GLY A 66 8.42 -5.29 0.93
N GLU A 67 7.21 -5.71 1.29
CA GLU A 67 6.53 -5.27 2.53
C GLU A 67 7.37 -5.57 3.77
N ALA A 68 7.89 -6.80 3.88
CA ALA A 68 8.76 -7.18 5.01
C ALA A 68 10.04 -6.32 5.06
N LEU A 69 10.66 -6.04 3.91
CA LEU A 69 11.84 -5.18 3.82
C LEU A 69 11.53 -3.74 4.22
N ILE A 70 10.39 -3.19 3.78
CA ILE A 70 9.94 -1.85 4.19
C ILE A 70 9.74 -1.79 5.72
N LEU A 71 9.13 -2.80 6.33
CA LEU A 71 8.95 -2.85 7.78
C LEU A 71 10.29 -2.91 8.54
N VAL A 72 11.21 -3.78 8.11
CA VAL A 72 12.54 -3.89 8.73
C VAL A 72 13.31 -2.59 8.60
N THR A 73 13.33 -1.99 7.40
CA THR A 73 14.03 -0.72 7.17
C THR A 73 13.41 0.42 7.96
N ALA A 74 12.09 0.50 8.07
CA ALA A 74 11.41 1.49 8.89
C ALA A 74 11.81 1.39 10.38
N VAL A 75 11.86 0.18 10.94
CA VAL A 75 12.31 -0.05 12.32
C VAL A 75 13.77 0.36 12.49
N VAL A 76 14.67 -0.08 11.60
CA VAL A 76 16.10 0.26 11.67
C VAL A 76 16.32 1.77 11.59
N ILE A 77 15.67 2.46 10.65
CA ILE A 77 15.78 3.93 10.49
C ILE A 77 15.26 4.63 11.74
N THR A 78 14.11 4.20 12.28
CA THR A 78 13.54 4.79 13.50
C THR A 78 14.50 4.64 14.68
N LEU A 79 15.15 3.49 14.83
CA LEU A 79 16.18 3.27 15.86
C LEU A 79 17.44 4.10 15.62
N LEU A 80 17.88 4.30 14.39
CA LEU A 80 19.05 5.12 14.09
C LEU A 80 18.79 6.61 14.38
N VAL A 81 17.61 7.11 14.03
CA VAL A 81 17.21 8.52 14.23
C VAL A 81 16.92 8.81 15.70
N PHE A 82 16.13 7.97 16.37
CA PHE A 82 15.65 8.24 17.73
C PHE A 82 16.35 7.43 18.82
N GLY A 83 16.93 6.28 18.49
CA GLY A 83 17.55 5.37 19.46
C GLY A 83 18.85 5.90 20.06
N ARG A 84 19.59 6.77 19.37
CA ARG A 84 20.80 7.42 19.93
C ARG A 84 20.47 8.48 21.00
N GLY A 85 19.24 9.00 21.04
CA GLY A 85 18.84 10.06 21.99
C GLY A 85 18.26 9.56 23.32
N LYS A 86 17.89 8.28 23.42
CA LYS A 86 17.33 7.68 24.66
C LYS A 86 18.25 6.68 25.35
N VAL A 87 19.25 6.16 24.64
CA VAL A 87 20.32 5.41 25.29
C VAL A 87 21.33 6.46 25.73
N GLU A 88 21.21 6.92 26.99
CA GLU A 88 22.39 7.36 27.74
C GLU A 88 23.35 6.17 27.73
N MET A 89 24.17 6.07 26.67
CA MET A 89 25.36 5.24 26.71
C MET A 89 26.21 5.91 27.78
N GLY A 90 26.09 5.43 29.02
CA GLY A 90 26.75 5.92 30.23
C GLY A 90 28.27 5.80 30.14
N GLY A 91 28.86 6.48 29.16
CA GLY A 91 30.25 6.86 29.14
C GLY A 91 30.36 8.15 29.95
N LYS A 92 31.15 8.05 31.03
CA LYS A 92 31.63 9.18 31.80
C LYS A 92 32.22 10.27 30.91
#